data_AF-A0A535DE97-F1
#
_entry.id   AF-A0A535DE97-F1
#
_cell.length_a   1.000
_cell.length_b   1.000
_cell.length_c   1.000
_cell.angle_alpha   90.00
_cell.angle_beta   90.00
_cell.angle_gamma   90.00
#
_symmetry.space_group_name_H-M   'P 1'
#
loop_
_entity.id
_entity.type
_entity.pdbx_description
1 polymer ?
#
loop_
_entity_poly.entity_id
_entity_poly.type
_entity_poly.pdbx_seq_one_letter_code
_entity_poly.pdbx_strand_id
1 'polypeptide(L)'
;MNDVRLRSGVTVAQALKALSELATEADKLAHGTIGITSSDQRDAYLNWAEKAESHLRHLFVAAEPWSGLFTVRYWNLYHITNETPHAYSLIRAEAMWQSERLRSLSDRLRETQQIFDLPAGHVAVVPDTNVFAHYRMFDQIPWRDLTKSASVRLVIPLLVLDELDDLSYRSREAGQRAKEVLRTLAKLRSDVQSDTP
;
A
#
# COMPACT_ATOMS: atom_id res chain seq x y z
N MET A 1 -0.98 -1.44 -10.77
CA MET A 1 -1.19 -1.66 -9.33
C MET A 1 -0.60 -0.44 -8.62
N ASN A 2 -1.46 0.45 -8.10
CA ASN A 2 -1.03 1.79 -7.68
C ASN A 2 -0.22 1.74 -6.38
N ASP A 3 0.94 2.39 -6.43
CA ASP A 3 2.09 2.18 -5.54
C ASP A 3 1.92 2.93 -4.20
N VAL A 4 1.50 2.21 -3.15
CA VAL A 4 1.44 2.75 -1.77
C VAL A 4 2.80 2.53 -1.11
N ARG A 5 3.79 3.36 -1.47
CA ARG A 5 5.14 3.27 -0.90
C ARG A 5 5.33 4.24 0.25
N LEU A 6 5.62 3.68 1.43
CA LEU A 6 6.04 4.45 2.59
C LEU A 6 7.48 4.93 2.44
N ARG A 7 7.78 6.08 3.05
CA ARG A 7 9.16 6.55 3.18
C ARG A 7 9.96 5.63 4.09
N SER A 8 11.27 5.59 3.85
CA SER A 8 12.20 4.90 4.75
C SER A 8 12.06 5.44 6.17
N GLY A 9 12.00 4.54 7.15
CA GLY A 9 11.83 4.89 8.57
C GLY A 9 10.39 5.07 9.04
N VAL A 10 9.41 5.09 8.13
CA VAL A 10 7.98 5.14 8.47
C VAL A 10 7.43 3.72 8.56
N THR A 11 6.87 3.36 9.71
CA THR A 11 6.20 2.07 9.89
C THR A 11 4.77 2.11 9.37
N VAL A 12 4.24 0.95 8.98
CA VAL A 12 2.83 0.82 8.57
C VAL A 12 1.89 1.28 9.68
N ALA A 13 2.18 0.93 10.93
CA ALA A 13 1.38 1.35 12.09
C ALA A 13 1.33 2.88 12.25
N GLN A 14 2.46 3.58 12.06
CA GLN A 14 2.50 5.04 12.09
C GLN A 14 1.68 5.65 10.95
N ALA A 15 1.81 5.13 9.74
CA ALA A 15 1.05 5.60 8.59
C ALA A 15 -0.46 5.38 8.76
N LEU A 16 -0.88 4.21 9.23
CA LEU A 16 -2.30 3.91 9.51
C LEU A 16 -2.87 4.82 10.60
N LYS A 17 -2.11 5.09 11.65
CA LYS A 17 -2.52 6.02 12.72
C LYS A 17 -2.73 7.43 12.15
N ALA A 18 -1.76 7.95 11.42
CA ALA A 18 -1.83 9.28 10.83
C ALA A 18 -2.98 9.41 9.81
N LEU A 19 -3.19 8.42 8.95
CA LEU A 19 -4.32 8.40 8.02
C LEU A 19 -5.68 8.38 8.74
N SER A 20 -5.80 7.58 9.81
CA SER A 20 -7.01 7.54 10.63
C SER A 20 -7.28 8.89 11.30
N GLU A 21 -6.25 9.53 11.84
CA GLU A 21 -6.35 10.86 12.47
C GLU A 21 -6.82 11.91 11.45
N LEU A 22 -6.18 11.98 10.28
CA LEU A 22 -6.56 12.90 9.20
C LEU A 22 -8.00 12.65 8.71
N ALA A 23 -8.42 11.39 8.57
CA ALA A 23 -9.78 11.04 8.19
C ALA A 23 -10.81 11.46 9.25
N THR A 24 -10.50 11.28 10.54
CA THR A 24 -11.34 11.74 11.64
C THR A 24 -11.44 13.26 11.68
N GLU A 25 -10.35 13.99 11.41
CA GLU A 25 -10.37 15.45 11.32
C GLU A 25 -11.25 15.95 10.16
N ALA A 26 -11.13 15.34 8.98
CA ALA A 26 -12.01 15.63 7.85
C ALA A 26 -13.48 15.38 8.17
N ASP A 27 -13.78 14.28 8.85
CA ASP A 27 -15.14 13.93 9.27
C ASP A 27 -15.73 14.94 10.28
N LYS A 28 -14.90 15.45 11.20
CA LYS A 28 -15.30 16.53 12.11
C LYS A 28 -15.65 17.81 11.35
N LEU A 29 -14.88 18.18 10.32
CA LEU A 29 -15.17 19.35 9.48
C LEU A 29 -16.48 19.19 8.70
N ALA A 30 -16.80 17.97 8.26
CA ALA A 30 -18.05 17.66 7.58
C ALA A 30 -19.30 17.83 8.46
N HIS A 31 -19.16 17.64 9.78
CA HIS A 31 -20.28 17.66 10.74
C HIS A 31 -20.30 18.90 11.65
N GLY A 32 -19.21 19.67 11.69
CA GLY A 32 -19.09 20.89 12.49
C GLY A 32 -19.70 22.10 11.80
N THR A 33 -21.03 22.25 11.83
CA THR A 33 -21.75 23.36 11.19
C THR A 33 -22.49 24.29 12.16
N ILE A 34 -22.42 24.05 13.47
CA ILE A 34 -23.20 24.84 14.43
C ILE A 34 -22.46 26.14 14.76
N GLY A 35 -23.04 27.27 14.37
CA GLY A 35 -22.62 28.61 14.81
C GLY A 35 -21.43 29.24 14.08
N ILE A 36 -20.96 28.64 12.97
CA ILE A 36 -19.86 29.16 12.15
C ILE A 36 -20.35 29.61 10.77
N THR A 37 -19.68 30.61 10.17
CA THR A 37 -19.99 31.05 8.80
C THR A 37 -19.47 30.03 7.77
N SER A 38 -19.98 30.08 6.54
CA SER A 38 -19.48 29.21 5.46
C SER A 38 -18.03 29.57 5.09
N SER A 39 -17.63 30.84 5.23
CA SER A 39 -16.22 31.25 5.10
C SER A 39 -15.34 30.61 6.17
N ASP A 40 -15.78 30.59 7.44
CA ASP A 40 -15.00 29.96 8.52
C ASP A 40 -14.85 28.45 8.28
N GLN A 41 -15.91 27.78 7.84
CA GLN A 41 -15.87 26.35 7.53
C GLN A 41 -14.96 26.06 6.31
N ARG A 42 -15.00 26.92 5.28
CA ARG A 42 -14.10 26.85 4.12
C ARG A 42 -12.65 26.97 4.59
N ASP A 43 -12.34 27.99 5.38
CA ASP A 43 -10.97 28.24 5.84
C ASP A 43 -10.46 27.11 6.74
N ALA A 44 -11.33 26.55 7.59
CA ALA A 44 -11.00 25.36 8.37
C ALA A 44 -10.67 24.15 7.47
N TYR A 45 -11.43 23.93 6.40
CA TYR A 45 -11.16 22.86 5.43
C TYR A 45 -9.86 23.09 4.65
N LEU A 46 -9.62 24.30 4.14
CA LEU A 46 -8.39 24.62 3.41
C LEU A 46 -7.15 24.44 4.29
N ASN A 47 -7.20 24.92 5.53
CA ASN A 47 -6.13 24.72 6.52
C ASN A 47 -5.89 23.24 6.83
N TRP A 48 -6.96 22.44 6.92
CA TRP A 48 -6.82 20.99 7.09
C TRP A 48 -6.17 20.33 5.88
N ALA A 49 -6.55 20.71 4.65
CA ALA A 49 -6.00 20.14 3.43
C ALA A 49 -4.49 20.38 3.30
N GLU A 50 -4.02 21.59 3.64
CA GLU A 50 -2.59 21.92 3.65
C GLU A 50 -1.80 21.11 4.71
N LYS A 51 -2.37 20.95 5.91
CA LYS A 51 -1.76 20.10 6.96
C LYS A 51 -1.72 18.64 6.55
N ALA A 52 -2.82 18.13 5.98
CA ALA A 52 -2.92 16.78 5.47
C ALA A 52 -1.88 16.53 4.37
N GLU A 53 -1.66 17.48 3.47
CA GLU A 53 -0.62 17.38 2.44
C GLU A 53 0.77 17.19 3.07
N SER A 54 1.12 18.05 4.02
CA SER A 54 2.41 17.98 4.72
C SER A 54 2.63 16.63 5.40
N HIS A 55 1.62 16.11 6.10
CA HIS A 55 1.67 14.79 6.73
C HIS A 55 1.82 13.67 5.70
N LEU A 56 0.99 13.66 4.65
CA LEU A 56 1.04 12.63 3.62
C LEU A 56 2.37 12.63 2.86
N ARG A 57 2.95 13.80 2.59
CA ARG A 57 4.28 13.92 1.96
C ARG A 57 5.39 13.36 2.84
N HIS A 58 5.26 13.45 4.16
CA HIS A 58 6.20 12.86 5.10
C HIS A 58 6.07 11.33 5.18
N LEU A 59 4.85 10.81 4.99
CA LEU A 59 4.58 9.36 5.09
C LEU A 59 4.89 8.60 3.79
N PHE A 60 4.55 9.18 2.64
CA PHE A 60 4.58 8.50 1.35
C PHE A 60 5.69 9.03 0.42
N VAL A 61 6.22 8.14 -0.41
CA VAL A 61 7.14 8.47 -1.51
C VAL A 61 6.37 8.82 -2.77
N ALA A 62 5.30 8.07 -3.07
CA ALA A 62 4.48 8.27 -4.25
C ALA A 62 3.55 9.47 -4.08
N ALA A 63 3.32 10.23 -5.16
CA ALA A 63 2.53 11.46 -5.11
C ALA A 63 1.02 11.28 -4.96
N GLU A 64 0.51 10.09 -5.30
CA GLU A 64 -0.93 9.81 -5.34
C GLU A 64 -1.67 10.17 -4.04
N PRO A 65 -1.19 9.78 -2.83
CA PRO A 65 -1.88 10.07 -1.58
C PRO A 65 -2.17 11.55 -1.38
N TRP A 66 -1.21 12.44 -1.62
CA TRP A 66 -1.40 13.88 -1.42
C TRP A 66 -1.91 14.62 -2.65
N SER A 67 -1.65 14.16 -3.88
CA SER A 67 -2.18 14.82 -5.08
C SER A 67 -3.72 14.80 -5.14
N GLY A 68 -4.34 13.76 -4.56
CA GLY A 68 -5.80 13.66 -4.48
C GLY A 68 -6.45 14.61 -3.46
N LEU A 69 -5.68 15.40 -2.69
CA LEU A 69 -6.23 16.48 -1.86
C LEU A 69 -6.64 17.69 -2.70
N PHE A 70 -5.90 17.99 -3.77
CA PHE A 70 -6.10 19.18 -4.60
C PHE A 70 -6.95 18.87 -5.83
N THR A 71 -8.18 18.41 -5.60
CA THR A 71 -9.14 18.12 -6.66
C THR A 71 -9.68 19.39 -7.31
N VAL A 72 -10.41 19.24 -8.43
CA VAL A 72 -11.19 20.36 -8.99
C VAL A 72 -12.18 20.93 -7.96
N ARG A 73 -12.72 20.08 -7.07
CA ARG A 73 -13.62 20.52 -6.00
C ARG A 73 -12.90 21.40 -4.99
N TYR A 74 -11.69 21.05 -4.58
CA TYR A 74 -10.84 21.89 -3.71
C TYR A 74 -10.70 23.31 -4.28
N TRP A 75 -10.35 23.44 -5.56
CA TRP A 75 -10.18 24.75 -6.20
C TRP A 75 -11.50 25.54 -6.29
N ASN A 76 -12.64 24.84 -6.47
CA ASN A 76 -13.94 25.49 -6.42
C ASN A 76 -14.30 25.96 -4.99
N LEU A 77 -13.91 25.21 -3.96
CA LEU A 77 -14.11 25.62 -2.56
C LEU A 77 -13.30 26.89 -2.22
N TYR A 78 -12.11 27.05 -2.81
CA TYR A 78 -11.27 28.24 -2.61
C TYR A 78 -12.01 29.55 -2.95
N HIS A 79 -12.92 29.52 -3.92
CA HIS A 79 -13.70 30.68 -4.37
C HIS A 79 -15.06 30.85 -3.68
N ILE A 80 -15.43 29.96 -2.75
CA ILE A 80 -16.70 30.08 -2.01
C ILE A 80 -16.70 31.35 -1.16
N THR A 81 -17.82 32.07 -1.16
CA THR A 81 -18.08 33.22 -0.28
C THR A 81 -19.31 32.95 0.59
N ASN A 82 -19.62 33.87 1.50
CA ASN A 82 -20.84 33.78 2.32
C ASN A 82 -22.13 33.90 1.49
N GLU A 83 -22.05 34.41 0.26
CA GLU A 83 -23.18 34.54 -0.67
C GLU A 83 -23.36 33.29 -1.54
N THR A 84 -22.40 32.36 -1.53
CA THR A 84 -22.46 31.15 -2.36
C THR A 84 -23.62 30.25 -1.90
N PRO A 85 -24.58 29.94 -2.80
CA PRO A 85 -25.65 29.01 -2.50
C PRO A 85 -25.10 27.64 -2.10
N HIS A 86 -25.66 27.04 -1.05
CA HIS A 86 -25.30 25.69 -0.59
C HIS A 86 -23.81 25.49 -0.23
N ALA A 87 -23.10 26.56 0.13
CA ALA A 87 -21.68 26.50 0.50
C ALA A 87 -21.36 25.40 1.53
N TYR A 88 -22.15 25.32 2.62
CA TYR A 88 -22.03 24.29 3.65
C TYR A 88 -22.12 22.86 3.08
N SER A 89 -23.06 22.62 2.16
CA SER A 89 -23.24 21.30 1.55
C SER A 89 -22.07 20.91 0.66
N LEU A 90 -21.49 21.87 -0.08
CA LEU A 90 -20.32 21.64 -0.94
C LEU A 90 -19.07 21.31 -0.10
N ILE A 91 -18.79 22.11 0.93
CA ILE A 91 -17.66 21.90 1.83
C ILE A 91 -17.82 20.56 2.55
N ARG A 92 -19.02 20.26 3.05
CA ARG A 92 -19.33 18.98 3.70
C ARG A 92 -19.12 17.80 2.76
N ALA A 93 -19.62 17.87 1.53
CA ALA A 93 -19.49 16.79 0.56
C ALA A 93 -18.02 16.49 0.22
N GLU A 94 -17.20 17.52 0.08
CA GLU A 94 -15.77 17.35 -0.17
C GLU A 94 -15.05 16.77 1.06
N ALA A 95 -15.32 17.28 2.26
CA ALA A 95 -14.73 16.76 3.49
C ALA A 95 -15.09 15.27 3.73
N MET A 96 -16.34 14.88 3.45
CA MET A 96 -16.77 13.48 3.49
C MET A 96 -16.02 12.63 2.46
N TRP A 97 -15.91 13.11 1.22
CA TRP A 97 -15.20 12.39 0.15
C TRP A 97 -13.72 12.17 0.49
N GLN A 98 -13.05 13.19 1.03
CA GLN A 98 -11.65 13.06 1.45
C GLN A 98 -11.49 12.12 2.64
N SER A 99 -12.41 12.15 3.61
CA SER A 99 -12.43 11.20 4.73
C SER A 99 -12.54 9.75 4.25
N GLU A 100 -13.49 9.47 3.36
CA GLU A 100 -13.67 8.14 2.77
C GLU A 100 -12.45 7.69 1.97
N ARG A 101 -11.85 8.59 1.18
CA ARG A 101 -10.62 8.31 0.43
C ARG A 101 -9.46 7.95 1.35
N LEU A 102 -9.25 8.67 2.45
CA LEU A 102 -8.19 8.37 3.42
C LEU A 102 -8.43 7.04 4.14
N ARG A 103 -9.69 6.68 4.42
CA ARG A 103 -10.07 5.36 4.94
C ARG A 103 -9.75 4.25 3.93
N SER A 104 -10.14 4.43 2.67
CA SER A 104 -9.80 3.49 1.60
C SER A 104 -8.29 3.29 1.43
N LEU A 105 -7.50 4.38 1.53
CA LEU A 105 -6.03 4.28 1.53
C LEU A 105 -5.51 3.49 2.74
N SER A 106 -6.11 3.67 3.91
CA SER A 106 -5.78 2.90 5.12
C SER A 106 -6.09 1.42 4.93
N ASP A 107 -7.25 1.10 4.36
CA ASP A 107 -7.67 -0.29 4.12
C ASP A 107 -6.73 -0.98 3.12
N ARG A 108 -6.38 -0.32 2.02
CA ARG A 108 -5.37 -0.82 1.06
C ARG A 108 -4.02 -1.08 1.73
N LEU A 109 -3.59 -0.20 2.63
CA LEU A 109 -2.34 -0.36 3.37
C LEU A 109 -2.42 -1.54 4.35
N ARG A 110 -3.56 -1.75 5.03
CA ARG A 110 -3.80 -2.93 5.89
C ARG A 110 -3.82 -4.22 5.08
N GLU A 111 -4.51 -4.26 3.96
CA GLU A 111 -4.55 -5.43 3.07
C GLU A 111 -3.13 -5.79 2.61
N THR A 112 -2.34 -4.78 2.23
CA THR A 112 -0.94 -4.97 1.85
C THR A 112 -0.12 -5.52 3.02
N GLN A 113 -0.32 -5.02 4.24
CA GLN A 113 0.34 -5.52 5.44
C GLN A 113 -0.02 -6.98 5.75
N GLN A 114 -1.32 -7.32 5.66
CA GLN A 114 -1.82 -8.66 5.96
C GLN A 114 -1.24 -9.75 5.06
N ILE A 115 -0.89 -9.42 3.80
CA ILE A 115 -0.18 -10.35 2.90
C ILE A 115 1.16 -10.80 3.52
N PHE A 116 1.80 -9.93 4.28
CA PHE A 116 3.09 -10.19 4.94
C PHE A 116 2.96 -10.61 6.40
N ASP A 117 1.76 -10.56 6.98
CA ASP A 117 1.54 -11.09 8.33
C ASP A 117 1.68 -12.61 8.31
N LEU A 118 2.46 -13.09 9.28
CA LEU A 118 2.78 -14.49 9.49
C LEU A 118 2.16 -14.95 10.82
N PRO A 119 1.50 -16.12 10.85
CA PRO A 119 1.06 -16.68 12.12
C PRO A 119 2.24 -16.95 13.06
N ALA A 120 1.98 -17.03 14.37
CA ALA A 120 3.02 -17.35 15.35
C ALA A 120 3.76 -18.65 14.96
N GLY A 121 5.09 -18.64 15.10
CA GLY A 121 5.95 -19.77 14.74
C GLY A 121 6.20 -19.96 13.24
N HIS A 122 5.70 -19.05 12.38
CA HIS A 122 6.01 -19.01 10.96
C HIS A 122 7.10 -17.99 10.66
N VAL A 123 7.94 -18.30 9.68
CA VAL A 123 9.00 -17.39 9.18
C VAL A 123 8.85 -17.20 7.69
N ALA A 124 9.00 -15.95 7.22
CA ALA A 124 9.12 -15.66 5.80
C ALA A 124 10.58 -15.81 5.38
N VAL A 125 10.80 -16.54 4.30
CA VAL A 125 12.12 -16.68 3.69
C VAL A 125 12.06 -16.04 2.31
N VAL A 126 12.98 -15.12 2.06
CA VAL A 126 13.13 -14.42 0.78
C VAL A 126 14.43 -14.91 0.13
N PRO A 127 14.40 -16.01 -0.65
CA PRO A 127 15.58 -16.51 -1.33
C PRO A 127 16.02 -15.56 -2.45
N ASP A 128 17.33 -15.42 -2.64
CA ASP A 128 17.91 -14.71 -3.78
C ASP A 128 18.05 -15.64 -4.99
N THR A 129 18.45 -15.07 -6.13
CA THR A 129 18.72 -15.81 -7.36
C THR A 129 19.80 -16.88 -7.19
N ASN A 130 20.79 -16.64 -6.32
CA ASN A 130 21.88 -17.59 -6.09
C ASN A 130 21.39 -18.89 -5.45
N VAL A 131 20.46 -18.82 -4.50
CA VAL A 131 19.82 -20.00 -3.89
C VAL A 131 19.26 -20.91 -4.98
N PHE A 132 18.59 -20.35 -5.98
CA PHE A 132 17.99 -21.11 -7.09
C PHE A 132 19.02 -21.59 -8.13
N ALA A 133 20.05 -20.78 -8.41
CA ALA A 133 21.03 -21.09 -9.46
C ALA A 133 22.09 -22.12 -9.03
N HIS A 134 22.57 -22.02 -7.79
CA HIS A 134 23.80 -22.69 -7.36
C HIS A 134 23.58 -23.84 -6.36
N TYR A 135 22.48 -23.81 -5.60
CA TYR A 135 22.23 -24.77 -4.53
C TYR A 135 21.22 -25.85 -4.94
N ARG A 136 20.51 -26.41 -3.96
CA ARG A 136 19.43 -27.39 -4.17
C ARG A 136 18.18 -26.67 -4.69
N MET A 137 17.31 -27.42 -5.35
CA MET A 137 15.98 -26.91 -5.70
C MET A 137 15.25 -26.46 -4.43
N PHE A 138 14.45 -25.40 -4.55
CA PHE A 138 13.81 -24.75 -3.40
C PHE A 138 12.84 -25.66 -2.64
N ASP A 139 12.31 -26.71 -3.27
CA ASP A 139 11.47 -27.74 -2.66
C ASP A 139 12.28 -28.84 -1.95
N GLN A 140 13.59 -28.91 -2.19
CA GLN A 140 14.51 -29.87 -1.57
C GLN A 140 15.30 -29.28 -0.39
N ILE A 141 15.16 -27.98 -0.15
CA ILE A 141 15.79 -27.30 0.97
C ILE A 141 14.93 -27.55 2.23
N PRO A 142 15.50 -28.07 3.33
CA PRO A 142 14.76 -28.28 4.58
C PRO A 142 14.57 -26.95 5.32
N TRP A 143 13.72 -26.09 4.79
CA TRP A 143 13.55 -24.71 5.28
C TRP A 143 13.20 -24.64 6.76
N ARG A 144 12.33 -25.53 7.25
CA ARG A 144 11.90 -25.56 8.66
C ARG A 144 13.06 -25.82 9.63
N ASP A 145 13.98 -26.69 9.24
CA ASP A 145 15.15 -27.03 10.04
C ASP A 145 16.16 -25.87 10.04
N LEU A 146 16.32 -25.21 8.89
CA LEU A 146 17.21 -24.05 8.74
C LEU A 146 16.71 -22.83 9.52
N THR A 147 15.41 -22.55 9.47
CA THR A 147 14.80 -21.39 10.15
C THR A 147 14.37 -21.69 11.58
N LYS A 148 14.47 -22.95 12.03
CA LYS A 148 13.96 -23.42 13.33
C LYS A 148 12.51 -23.01 13.56
N SER A 149 11.66 -23.17 12.54
CA SER A 149 10.27 -22.70 12.54
C SER A 149 9.30 -23.84 12.29
N ALA A 150 8.07 -23.70 12.80
CA ALA A 150 7.02 -24.71 12.58
C ALA A 150 6.61 -24.77 11.10
N SER A 151 6.64 -23.62 10.42
CA SER A 151 6.28 -23.48 9.02
C SER A 151 7.02 -22.29 8.40
N VAL A 152 7.17 -22.32 7.07
CA VAL A 152 7.90 -21.32 6.30
C VAL A 152 7.04 -20.84 5.14
N ARG A 153 6.95 -19.52 4.96
CA ARG A 153 6.39 -18.89 3.76
C ARG A 153 7.53 -18.46 2.85
N LEU A 154 7.67 -19.10 1.69
CA LEU A 154 8.66 -18.70 0.69
C LEU A 154 8.11 -17.52 -0.12
N VAL A 155 8.81 -16.38 -0.08
CA VAL A 155 8.43 -15.16 -0.81
C VAL A 155 9.47 -14.93 -1.88
N ILE A 156 9.09 -15.10 -3.14
CA ILE A 156 10.01 -14.96 -4.29
C ILE A 156 9.77 -13.57 -4.92
N PRO A 157 10.75 -12.65 -4.85
CA PRO A 157 10.62 -11.35 -5.49
C PRO A 157 10.51 -11.50 -7.02
N LEU A 158 9.72 -10.64 -7.67
CA LEU A 158 9.62 -10.62 -9.14
C LEU A 158 10.99 -10.42 -9.80
N LEU A 159 11.85 -9.58 -9.22
CA LEU A 159 13.22 -9.37 -9.69
C LEU A 159 14.03 -10.68 -9.76
N VAL A 160 13.84 -11.58 -8.79
CA VAL A 160 14.52 -12.89 -8.80
C VAL A 160 14.01 -13.75 -9.95
N LEU A 161 12.72 -13.65 -10.30
CA LEU A 161 12.19 -14.34 -11.48
C LEU A 161 12.78 -13.79 -12.78
N ASP A 162 12.90 -12.47 -12.89
CA ASP A 162 13.51 -11.80 -14.05
C ASP A 162 15.00 -12.21 -14.17
N GLU A 163 15.74 -12.21 -13.07
CA GLU A 163 17.14 -12.64 -13.04
C GLU A 163 17.30 -14.14 -13.40
N LEU A 164 16.37 -15.00 -12.97
CA LEU A 164 16.36 -16.42 -13.34
C LEU A 164 16.06 -16.60 -14.83
N ASP A 165 15.11 -15.84 -15.39
CA ASP A 165 14.80 -15.90 -16.82
C ASP A 165 16.01 -15.49 -17.65
N ASP A 166 16.67 -14.39 -17.29
CA ASP A 166 17.92 -13.95 -17.91
C ASP A 166 19.03 -15.02 -17.82
N LEU A 167 19.21 -15.62 -16.63
CA LEU A 167 20.22 -16.66 -16.40
C LEU A 167 19.94 -17.92 -17.25
N SER A 168 18.66 -18.19 -17.54
CA SER A 168 18.20 -19.33 -18.34
C SER A 168 18.78 -19.34 -19.77
N TYR A 169 19.12 -18.16 -20.31
CA TYR A 169 19.68 -17.98 -21.64
C TYR A 169 21.21 -17.84 -21.65
N ARG A 170 21.82 -17.42 -20.53
CA ARG A 170 23.24 -17.03 -20.47
C ARG A 170 24.20 -18.15 -20.06
N SER A 171 23.73 -19.19 -19.37
CA SER A 171 24.57 -20.27 -18.84
C SER A 171 24.02 -21.65 -19.17
N ARG A 172 24.90 -22.62 -19.47
CA ARG A 172 24.48 -23.99 -19.82
C ARG A 172 24.02 -24.78 -18.59
N GLU A 173 24.81 -24.78 -17.53
CA GLU A 173 24.49 -25.53 -16.30
C GLU A 173 23.53 -24.75 -15.39
N ALA A 174 23.85 -23.50 -15.07
CA ALA A 174 22.99 -22.67 -14.23
C ALA A 174 21.67 -22.30 -14.95
N GLY A 175 21.71 -22.14 -16.28
CA GLY A 175 20.50 -21.84 -17.04
C GLY A 175 19.54 -23.03 -17.12
N GLN A 176 20.03 -24.27 -17.18
CA GLN A 176 19.15 -25.44 -17.12
C GLN A 176 18.41 -25.53 -15.79
N ARG A 177 19.10 -25.23 -14.67
CA ARG A 177 18.47 -25.14 -13.35
C ARG A 177 17.47 -24.01 -13.26
N ALA A 178 17.81 -22.83 -13.76
CA ALA A 178 16.89 -21.69 -13.78
C ALA A 178 15.58 -22.01 -14.53
N LYS A 179 15.67 -22.69 -15.69
CA LYS A 179 14.49 -23.19 -16.42
C LYS A 179 13.66 -24.16 -15.60
N GLU A 180 14.31 -25.07 -14.89
CA GLU A 180 13.62 -26.04 -14.03
C GLU A 180 12.90 -25.35 -12.87
N VAL A 181 13.55 -24.40 -12.20
CA VAL A 181 12.95 -23.57 -11.14
C VAL A 181 11.72 -22.83 -11.68
N LEU A 182 11.86 -22.09 -12.78
CA LEU A 182 10.75 -21.34 -13.38
C LEU A 182 9.57 -22.26 -13.76
N ARG A 183 9.86 -23.45 -14.32
CA ARG A 183 8.82 -24.43 -14.67
C ARG A 183 8.11 -24.96 -13.43
N THR A 184 8.84 -25.27 -12.35
CA THR A 184 8.24 -25.78 -11.11
C THR A 184 7.40 -24.69 -10.42
N LEU A 185 7.88 -23.45 -10.38
CA LEU A 185 7.11 -22.32 -9.87
C LEU A 185 5.83 -22.06 -10.68
N ALA A 186 5.89 -22.17 -12.01
CA ALA A 186 4.71 -22.05 -12.87
C ALA A 186 3.66 -23.12 -12.59
N LYS A 187 4.08 -24.37 -12.34
CA LYS A 187 3.19 -25.48 -11.95
C LYS A 187 2.54 -25.23 -10.59
N LEU A 188 3.33 -24.85 -9.57
CA LEU A 188 2.79 -24.53 -8.25
C LEU A 188 1.77 -23.40 -8.31
N ARG A 189 1.99 -22.40 -9.18
CA ARG A 189 1.01 -21.33 -9.42
C ARG A 189 -0.27 -21.84 -10.06
N SER A 190 -0.19 -22.72 -11.07
CA SER A 190 -1.39 -23.26 -11.72
C SER A 190 -2.24 -24.09 -10.76
N ASP A 191 -1.59 -24.88 -9.91
CA ASP A 191 -2.26 -25.75 -8.94
C ASP A 191 -3.04 -24.92 -7.90
N VAL A 192 -2.46 -23.80 -7.45
CA VAL A 192 -3.12 -22.84 -6.53
C VAL A 192 -4.31 -22.15 -7.19
N GLN A 193 -4.23 -21.85 -8.50
CA GLN A 193 -5.34 -21.22 -9.22
C GLN A 193 -6.50 -22.18 -9.50
N SER A 194 -6.25 -23.49 -9.60
CA SER A 194 -7.30 -24.51 -9.76
C SER A 194 -8.03 -24.87 -8.46
N ASP A 195 -7.42 -24.64 -7.29
CA ASP A 195 -8.00 -24.93 -5.97
C ASP A 195 -8.78 -23.74 -5.36
N THR A 196 -8.89 -22.62 -6.09
CA THR A 196 -9.70 -21.47 -5.66
C THR A 196 -11.09 -21.57 -6.31
N PRO A 197 -12.19 -21.74 -5.53
CA PRO A 197 -13.55 -21.91 -6.07
C PRO A 197 -14.10 -20.68 -6.80
#